data_AF-U6Q3Q1-F1
#
_entry.id   AF-U6Q3Q1-F1
#
_cell.length_a   1.000
_cell.length_b   1.000
_cell.length_c   1.000
_cell.angle_alpha   90.00
_cell.angle_beta   90.00
_cell.angle_gamma   90.00
#
_symmetry.space_group_name_H-M   'P 1'
#
loop_
_entity.id
_entity.type
_entity.pdbx_description
1 polymer ?
#
loop_
_entity_poly.entity_id
_entity_poly.type
_entity_poly.pdbx_seq_one_letter_code
_entity_poly.pdbx_strand_id
1 'polypeptide(L)'
;MAFILIPLMTVVAYLLGSLSAAIIVSRYFGMEDPRTYGSGNPGASNMLRSGRKDAAALTLLGDALKGLVAVWLAMGLQSLFDMGDGIVAMAGLAVVIGHMWPLFFNFKGGKGVATALGVILGMSLWVTFWALAIWLVIAFKFKKSSLAALVAAAIAPFISFIVQIPHPKLSWSLFFISALVLYRHKDNIKRLMAGNELGIGQAAKPLKDGKVQTHDESLIMEGTSSSELEAIKEELANAEEFILPTQHDLENSKQQIKETVEHVVETTKELAQEAVENV
;
A
#
# COMPACT_ATOMS: atom_id res chain seq x y z
N MET A 1 -24.38 -12.84 18.99
CA MET A 1 -23.61 -13.39 17.86
C MET A 1 -22.94 -12.29 17.02
N ALA A 2 -23.68 -11.33 16.47
CA ALA A 2 -23.11 -10.25 15.64
C ALA A 2 -22.00 -9.43 16.32
N PHE A 3 -22.13 -9.12 17.61
CA PHE A 3 -21.13 -8.41 18.41
C PHE A 3 -19.76 -9.09 18.50
N ILE A 4 -19.70 -10.41 18.24
CA ILE A 4 -18.46 -11.19 18.29
C ILE A 4 -17.97 -11.49 16.87
N LEU A 5 -18.87 -11.96 16.01
CA LEU A 5 -18.50 -12.40 14.66
C LEU A 5 -18.09 -11.24 13.75
N ILE A 6 -18.70 -10.04 13.87
CA ILE A 6 -18.31 -8.90 13.05
C ILE A 6 -16.88 -8.45 13.38
N PRO A 7 -16.50 -8.16 14.65
CA PRO A 7 -15.12 -7.81 14.98
C PRO A 7 -14.12 -8.92 14.60
N LEU A 8 -14.44 -10.18 14.90
CA LEU A 8 -13.58 -11.31 14.57
C LEU A 8 -13.33 -11.40 13.05
N MET A 9 -14.38 -11.36 12.25
CA MET A 9 -14.26 -11.39 10.79
C MET A 9 -13.54 -10.16 10.25
N THR A 10 -13.72 -8.99 10.88
CA THR A 10 -12.98 -7.76 10.53
C THR A 10 -11.47 -7.95 10.73
N VAL A 11 -11.06 -8.53 11.86
CA VAL A 11 -9.65 -8.84 12.14
C VAL A 11 -9.11 -9.85 11.14
N VAL A 12 -9.84 -10.95 10.89
CA VAL A 12 -9.44 -11.97 9.90
C VAL A 12 -9.28 -11.37 8.51
N ALA A 13 -10.22 -10.54 8.07
CA ALA A 13 -10.16 -9.87 6.78
C ALA A 13 -8.97 -8.89 6.69
N TYR A 14 -8.69 -8.14 7.76
CA TYR A 14 -7.51 -7.26 7.83
C TYR A 14 -6.18 -8.05 7.74
N LEU A 15 -6.07 -9.17 8.45
CA LEU A 15 -4.88 -10.03 8.39
C LEU A 15 -4.71 -10.66 7.01
N LEU A 16 -5.80 -11.13 6.40
CA LEU A 16 -5.80 -11.62 5.03
C LEU A 16 -5.37 -10.52 4.04
N GLY A 17 -5.89 -9.30 4.20
CA GLY A 17 -5.50 -8.13 3.42
C GLY A 17 -4.02 -7.77 3.57
N SER A 18 -3.47 -7.99 4.77
CA SER A 18 -2.08 -7.70 5.14
C SER A 18 -1.06 -8.58 4.41
N LEU A 19 -1.49 -9.65 3.72
CA LEU A 19 -0.65 -10.42 2.83
C LEU A 19 -0.42 -9.65 1.52
N SER A 20 0.75 -9.02 1.38
CA SER A 20 1.14 -8.30 0.17
C SER A 20 1.59 -9.27 -0.92
N ALA A 21 0.72 -9.51 -1.91
CA ALA A 21 1.03 -10.37 -3.03
C ALA A 21 2.28 -9.90 -3.79
N ALA A 22 2.46 -8.59 -3.96
CA ALA A 22 3.62 -8.02 -4.64
C ALA A 22 4.95 -8.41 -3.96
N ILE A 23 5.02 -8.31 -2.63
CA ILE A 23 6.23 -8.62 -1.85
C ILE A 23 6.46 -10.14 -1.80
N ILE A 24 5.40 -10.92 -1.65
CA ILE A 24 5.49 -12.39 -1.66
C ILE A 24 5.99 -12.88 -3.03
N VAL A 25 5.39 -12.38 -4.11
CA VAL A 25 5.74 -12.73 -5.49
C VAL A 25 7.16 -12.26 -5.84
N SER A 26 7.57 -11.06 -5.41
CA SER A 26 8.93 -10.59 -5.66
C SER A 26 9.97 -11.50 -5.01
N ARG A 27 9.75 -11.90 -3.74
CA ARG A 27 10.62 -12.84 -3.02
C ARG A 27 10.65 -14.22 -3.68
N TYR A 28 9.49 -14.75 -4.08
CA TYR A 28 9.40 -16.04 -4.77
C TYR A 28 10.22 -16.06 -6.06
N PHE A 29 10.24 -14.96 -6.79
CA PHE A 29 10.96 -14.82 -8.04
C PHE A 29 12.40 -14.30 -7.92
N GLY A 30 12.92 -14.10 -6.70
CA GLY A 30 14.25 -13.54 -6.47
C GLY A 30 14.42 -12.10 -6.96
N MET A 31 13.32 -11.34 -7.04
CA MET A 31 13.32 -9.94 -7.45
C MET A 31 13.61 -9.03 -6.27
N GLU A 32 14.10 -7.82 -6.57
CA GLU A 32 14.17 -6.73 -5.59
C GLU A 32 12.79 -6.42 -4.99
N ASP A 33 12.80 -5.81 -3.80
CA ASP A 33 11.58 -5.41 -3.13
C ASP A 33 10.80 -4.38 -3.99
N PRO A 34 9.50 -4.58 -4.28
CA PRO A 34 8.72 -3.68 -5.13
C PRO A 34 8.56 -2.26 -4.57
N ARG A 35 9.06 -1.99 -3.36
CA ARG A 35 9.11 -0.67 -2.76
C ARG A 35 10.39 0.11 -3.13
N THR A 36 11.41 -0.53 -3.70
CA THR A 36 12.70 0.13 -4.03
C THR A 36 12.78 0.66 -5.46
N TYR A 37 11.84 0.30 -6.34
CA TYR A 37 11.90 0.68 -7.75
C TYR A 37 10.56 1.18 -8.31
N GLY A 38 10.62 1.76 -9.51
CA GLY A 38 9.45 2.24 -10.25
C GLY A 38 8.73 3.36 -9.51
N SER A 39 7.49 3.12 -9.08
CA SER A 39 6.73 4.07 -8.26
C SER A 39 6.85 3.83 -6.75
N GLY A 40 7.63 2.83 -6.31
CA GLY A 40 7.76 2.43 -4.90
C GLY A 40 6.50 1.85 -4.25
N ASN A 41 5.44 1.61 -5.04
CA ASN A 41 4.17 1.09 -4.54
C ASN A 41 4.07 -0.42 -4.81
N PRO A 42 3.89 -1.26 -3.79
CA PRO A 42 3.87 -2.71 -3.94
C PRO A 42 2.54 -3.20 -4.52
N GLY A 43 2.37 -3.07 -5.84
CA GLY A 43 1.19 -3.53 -6.56
C GLY A 43 1.49 -3.86 -8.03
N ALA A 44 0.51 -4.48 -8.70
CA ALA A 44 0.68 -5.06 -10.03
C ALA A 44 1.26 -4.11 -11.09
N SER A 45 0.80 -2.84 -11.12
CA SER A 45 1.33 -1.85 -12.07
C SER A 45 2.81 -1.57 -11.86
N ASN A 46 3.32 -1.64 -10.63
CA ASN A 46 4.75 -1.47 -10.35
C ASN A 46 5.54 -2.73 -10.67
N MET A 47 4.98 -3.89 -10.34
CA MET A 47 5.54 -5.18 -10.73
C MET A 47 5.73 -5.26 -12.25
N LEU A 48 4.77 -4.75 -13.04
CA LEU A 48 4.90 -4.69 -14.49
C LEU A 48 6.10 -3.85 -14.96
N ARG A 49 6.50 -2.83 -14.20
CA ARG A 49 7.67 -1.98 -14.52
C ARG A 49 9.01 -2.68 -14.31
N SER A 50 9.05 -3.80 -13.57
CA SER A 50 10.22 -4.67 -13.52
C SER A 50 10.47 -5.41 -14.85
N GLY A 51 9.54 -5.33 -15.80
CA GLY A 51 9.57 -6.10 -17.04
C GLY A 51 8.92 -7.49 -16.92
N ARG A 52 8.63 -7.96 -15.71
CA ARG A 52 8.05 -9.29 -15.44
C ARG A 52 6.52 -9.28 -15.43
N LYS A 53 5.93 -9.63 -16.58
CA LYS A 53 4.47 -9.70 -16.77
C LYS A 53 3.82 -10.79 -15.94
N ASP A 54 4.50 -11.91 -15.74
CA ASP A 54 4.08 -13.03 -14.88
C ASP A 54 3.97 -12.57 -13.42
N ALA A 55 4.99 -11.89 -12.90
CA ALA A 55 5.00 -11.36 -11.55
C ALA A 55 3.90 -10.29 -11.35
N ALA A 56 3.66 -9.45 -12.35
CA ALA A 56 2.57 -8.48 -12.34
C ALA A 56 1.18 -9.14 -12.33
N ALA A 57 0.98 -10.17 -13.15
CA ALA A 57 -0.28 -10.91 -13.23
C ALA A 57 -0.58 -11.66 -11.93
N LEU A 58 0.41 -12.35 -11.36
CA LEU A 58 0.27 -13.05 -10.08
C LEU A 58 -0.01 -12.08 -8.92
N THR A 59 0.61 -10.91 -8.93
CA THR A 59 0.33 -9.86 -7.95
C THR A 59 -1.12 -9.36 -8.07
N LEU A 60 -1.57 -9.08 -9.30
CA LEU A 60 -2.95 -8.62 -9.55
C LEU A 60 -3.95 -9.67 -9.08
N LEU A 61 -3.72 -10.93 -9.45
CA LEU A 61 -4.58 -12.05 -9.09
C LEU A 61 -4.60 -12.27 -7.58
N GLY A 62 -3.45 -12.31 -6.92
CA GLY A 62 -3.36 -12.49 -5.46
C GLY A 62 -4.05 -11.37 -4.69
N ASP A 63 -3.84 -10.11 -5.11
CA ASP A 63 -4.48 -8.96 -4.45
C ASP A 63 -5.99 -8.91 -4.68
N ALA A 64 -6.50 -9.38 -5.83
CA ALA A 64 -7.94 -9.48 -6.09
C ALA A 64 -8.56 -10.67 -5.35
N LEU A 65 -7.92 -11.85 -5.39
CA LEU A 65 -8.40 -13.05 -4.73
C LEU A 65 -8.56 -12.86 -3.22
N LYS A 66 -7.62 -12.19 -2.54
CA LYS A 66 -7.78 -11.95 -1.10
C LYS A 66 -9.01 -11.10 -0.77
N GLY A 67 -9.33 -10.12 -1.63
CA GLY A 67 -10.55 -9.31 -1.49
C GLY A 67 -11.81 -10.15 -1.69
N LEU A 68 -11.82 -11.00 -2.72
CA LEU A 68 -12.91 -11.93 -3.01
C LEU A 68 -13.14 -12.92 -1.88
N VAL A 69 -12.06 -13.55 -1.40
CA VAL A 69 -12.09 -14.54 -0.31
C VAL A 69 -12.59 -13.91 0.98
N ALA A 70 -12.16 -12.69 1.34
CA ALA A 70 -12.65 -12.01 2.52
C ALA A 70 -14.18 -11.81 2.49
N VAL A 71 -14.71 -11.42 1.34
CA VAL A 71 -16.15 -11.22 1.14
C VAL A 71 -16.91 -12.54 1.19
N TRP A 72 -16.45 -13.58 0.49
CA TRP A 72 -17.12 -14.88 0.49
C TRP A 72 -17.11 -15.56 1.87
N LEU A 73 -16.01 -15.46 2.62
CA LEU A 73 -15.98 -15.93 4.00
C LEU A 73 -17.02 -15.20 4.87
N ALA A 74 -17.10 -13.86 4.72
CA ALA A 74 -18.09 -13.07 5.45
C ALA A 74 -19.53 -13.39 5.03
N MET A 75 -19.81 -13.63 3.74
CA MET A 75 -21.12 -14.04 3.25
C MET A 75 -21.50 -15.46 3.72
N GLY A 76 -20.52 -16.36 3.81
CA GLY A 76 -20.72 -17.69 4.41
C GLY A 76 -21.18 -17.58 5.86
N LEU A 77 -20.47 -16.78 6.68
CA LEU A 77 -20.89 -16.49 8.06
C LEU A 77 -22.23 -15.75 8.13
N GLN A 78 -22.47 -14.83 7.20
CA GLN A 78 -23.73 -14.10 7.10
C GLN A 78 -24.91 -15.07 6.94
N SER A 79 -24.80 -16.02 6.01
CA SER A 79 -25.82 -17.03 5.73
C SER A 79 -25.96 -18.04 6.86
N LEU A 80 -24.84 -18.55 7.41
CA LEU A 80 -24.84 -19.55 8.47
C LEU A 80 -25.47 -19.06 9.78
N PHE A 81 -25.38 -17.76 10.07
CA PHE A 81 -25.85 -17.17 11.33
C PHE A 81 -26.98 -16.14 11.14
N ASP A 82 -27.63 -16.12 9.97
CA ASP A 82 -28.72 -15.21 9.60
C ASP A 82 -28.43 -13.74 9.97
N MET A 83 -27.25 -13.25 9.54
CA MET A 83 -26.77 -11.91 9.86
C MET A 83 -27.11 -10.90 8.75
N GLY A 84 -27.20 -9.63 9.12
CA GLY A 84 -27.26 -8.55 8.12
C GLY A 84 -25.90 -8.28 7.45
N ASP A 85 -25.93 -7.50 6.37
CA ASP A 85 -24.77 -7.16 5.52
C ASP A 85 -23.59 -6.48 6.23
N GLY A 86 -23.73 -6.12 7.52
CA GLY A 86 -22.68 -5.47 8.30
C GLY A 86 -21.39 -6.29 8.38
N ILE A 87 -21.48 -7.62 8.46
CA ILE A 87 -20.30 -8.50 8.48
C ILE A 87 -19.52 -8.44 7.17
N VAL A 88 -20.23 -8.43 6.03
CA VAL A 88 -19.64 -8.36 4.69
C VAL A 88 -19.06 -6.97 4.41
N ALA A 89 -19.79 -5.92 4.78
CA ALA A 89 -19.34 -4.54 4.68
C ALA A 89 -18.02 -4.32 5.46
N MET A 90 -17.98 -4.75 6.72
CA MET A 90 -16.78 -4.59 7.56
C MET A 90 -15.61 -5.44 7.04
N ALA A 91 -15.86 -6.67 6.59
CA ALA A 91 -14.82 -7.51 5.99
C ALA A 91 -14.22 -6.90 4.72
N GLY A 92 -15.08 -6.38 3.82
CA GLY A 92 -14.66 -5.72 2.58
C GLY A 92 -13.82 -4.47 2.84
N LEU A 93 -14.21 -3.65 3.81
CA LEU A 93 -13.42 -2.48 4.21
C LEU A 93 -12.08 -2.90 4.85
N ALA A 94 -12.11 -3.86 5.77
CA ALA A 94 -10.94 -4.31 6.51
C ALA A 94 -9.87 -4.96 5.63
N VAL A 95 -10.24 -5.78 4.65
CA VAL A 95 -9.26 -6.40 3.73
C VAL A 95 -8.55 -5.35 2.86
N VAL A 96 -9.24 -4.28 2.47
CA VAL A 96 -8.62 -3.16 1.73
C VAL A 96 -7.69 -2.37 2.64
N ILE A 97 -8.10 -2.08 3.88
CA ILE A 97 -7.24 -1.42 4.88
C ILE A 97 -5.99 -2.27 5.15
N GLY A 98 -6.15 -3.59 5.31
CA GLY A 98 -5.02 -4.52 5.46
C GLY A 98 -4.07 -4.50 4.26
N HIS A 99 -4.58 -4.41 3.03
CA HIS A 99 -3.72 -4.26 1.85
C HIS A 99 -2.97 -2.92 1.84
N MET A 100 -3.59 -1.84 2.29
CA MET A 100 -2.99 -0.49 2.29
C MET A 100 -1.96 -0.32 3.42
N TRP A 101 -2.26 -0.85 4.60
CA TRP A 101 -1.43 -0.81 5.81
C TRP A 101 -1.25 -2.23 6.36
N PRO A 102 -0.44 -3.06 5.69
CA PRO A 102 -0.26 -4.47 6.02
C PRO A 102 0.58 -4.64 7.28
N LEU A 103 0.03 -5.36 8.27
CA LEU A 103 0.70 -5.67 9.52
C LEU A 103 2.06 -6.36 9.28
N PHE A 104 2.09 -7.34 8.38
CA PHE A 104 3.27 -8.17 8.11
C PHE A 104 4.38 -7.47 7.30
N PHE A 105 4.14 -6.25 6.82
CA PHE A 105 5.07 -5.52 5.95
C PHE A 105 5.26 -4.06 6.39
N ASN A 106 5.36 -3.84 7.71
CA ASN A 106 5.63 -2.55 8.35
C ASN A 106 4.61 -1.45 7.99
N PHE A 107 3.34 -1.85 7.78
CA PHE A 107 2.25 -0.96 7.37
C PHE A 107 2.51 -0.17 6.07
N LYS A 108 3.45 -0.63 5.24
CA LYS A 108 3.81 -0.03 3.94
C LYS A 108 3.26 -0.90 2.81
N GLY A 109 1.99 -0.70 2.49
CA GLY A 109 1.25 -1.48 1.49
C GLY A 109 0.91 -0.72 0.22
N GLY A 110 -0.01 -1.30 -0.54
CA GLY A 110 -0.42 -0.79 -1.85
C GLY A 110 -1.52 0.28 -1.80
N LYS A 111 -2.18 0.50 -2.94
CA LYS A 111 -3.27 1.48 -3.12
C LYS A 111 -4.66 0.87 -3.08
N GLY A 112 -4.78 -0.45 -2.99
CA GLY A 112 -6.05 -1.14 -2.79
C GLY A 112 -6.92 -1.35 -4.02
N VAL A 113 -6.53 -0.91 -5.23
CA VAL A 113 -7.39 -1.02 -6.44
C VAL A 113 -7.76 -2.47 -6.75
N ALA A 114 -6.77 -3.37 -6.81
CA ALA A 114 -7.01 -4.78 -7.12
C ALA A 114 -7.80 -5.49 -6.00
N THR A 115 -7.51 -5.17 -4.74
CA THR A 115 -8.25 -5.71 -3.58
C THR A 115 -9.67 -5.20 -3.54
N ALA A 116 -9.91 -3.92 -3.82
CA ALA A 116 -11.25 -3.35 -3.97
C ALA A 116 -12.01 -4.00 -5.13
N LEU A 117 -11.35 -4.27 -6.27
CA LEU A 117 -11.95 -5.04 -7.37
C LEU A 117 -12.39 -6.44 -6.91
N GLY A 118 -11.57 -7.14 -6.15
CA GLY A 118 -11.92 -8.43 -5.55
C GLY A 118 -13.12 -8.34 -4.59
N VAL A 119 -13.15 -7.30 -3.75
CA VAL A 119 -14.27 -7.03 -2.83
C VAL A 119 -15.57 -6.80 -3.59
N ILE A 120 -15.59 -5.90 -4.58
CA ILE A 120 -16.81 -5.64 -5.36
C ILE A 120 -17.21 -6.86 -6.19
N LEU A 121 -16.26 -7.70 -6.65
CA LEU A 121 -16.56 -8.94 -7.35
C LEU A 121 -17.29 -9.93 -6.44
N GLY A 122 -16.88 -10.02 -5.17
CA GLY A 122 -17.57 -10.84 -4.18
C GLY A 122 -18.95 -10.33 -3.83
N MET A 123 -19.14 -9.00 -3.79
CA MET A 123 -20.42 -8.38 -3.42
C MET A 123 -21.43 -8.35 -4.58
N SER A 124 -21.00 -7.99 -5.79
CA SER A 124 -21.88 -7.80 -6.94
C SER A 124 -21.15 -7.86 -8.28
N LEU A 125 -21.55 -8.81 -9.13
CA LEU A 125 -21.06 -8.92 -10.51
C LEU A 125 -21.39 -7.67 -11.35
N TRP A 126 -22.55 -7.04 -11.10
CA TRP A 126 -23.00 -5.87 -11.86
C TRP A 126 -22.19 -4.61 -11.52
N VAL A 127 -21.91 -4.36 -10.23
CA VAL A 127 -21.05 -3.23 -9.83
C VAL A 127 -19.64 -3.44 -10.38
N THR A 128 -19.15 -4.68 -10.32
CA THR A 128 -17.84 -5.06 -10.87
C THR A 128 -17.74 -4.83 -12.36
N PHE A 129 -18.74 -5.28 -13.13
CA PHE A 129 -18.81 -5.09 -14.57
C PHE A 129 -18.67 -3.61 -14.94
N TRP A 130 -19.47 -2.74 -14.34
CA TRP A 130 -19.43 -1.30 -14.67
C TRP A 130 -18.15 -0.62 -14.20
N ALA A 131 -17.67 -0.92 -12.99
CA ALA A 131 -16.41 -0.38 -12.49
C ALA A 131 -15.22 -0.79 -13.38
N LEU A 132 -15.17 -2.06 -13.81
CA LEU A 132 -14.15 -2.58 -14.70
C LEU A 132 -14.27 -2.00 -16.12
N ALA A 133 -15.48 -1.85 -16.64
CA ALA A 133 -15.72 -1.23 -17.94
C ALA A 133 -15.22 0.23 -17.96
N ILE A 134 -15.54 1.02 -16.93
CA ILE A 134 -15.04 2.39 -16.77
C ILE A 134 -13.52 2.39 -16.72
N TRP A 135 -12.93 1.52 -15.89
CA TRP A 135 -11.49 1.42 -15.76
C TRP A 135 -10.83 1.12 -17.12
N LEU A 136 -11.35 0.14 -17.86
CA LEU A 136 -10.82 -0.26 -19.17
C LEU A 136 -10.92 0.88 -20.18
N VAL A 137 -12.08 1.55 -20.30
CA VAL A 137 -12.28 2.67 -21.22
C VAL A 137 -11.26 3.79 -20.96
N ILE A 138 -11.07 4.18 -19.70
CA ILE A 138 -10.12 5.22 -19.33
C ILE A 138 -8.67 4.75 -19.54
N ALA A 139 -8.36 3.50 -19.18
CA ALA A 139 -7.03 2.93 -19.34
C ALA A 139 -6.63 2.84 -20.82
N PHE A 140 -7.52 2.43 -21.72
CA PHE A 140 -7.25 2.35 -23.15
C PHE A 140 -7.11 3.75 -23.79
N LYS A 141 -7.99 4.69 -23.43
CA LYS A 141 -7.98 6.04 -24.00
C LYS A 141 -6.76 6.85 -23.56
N PHE A 142 -6.43 6.83 -22.27
CA PHE A 142 -5.39 7.70 -21.70
C PHE A 142 -4.06 6.99 -21.43
N LYS A 143 -4.00 5.66 -21.50
CA LYS A 143 -2.81 4.84 -21.21
C LYS A 143 -2.24 5.07 -19.80
N LYS A 144 -3.07 5.54 -18.85
CA LYS A 144 -2.72 5.80 -17.45
C LYS A 144 -3.60 4.98 -16.51
N SER A 145 -3.00 4.00 -15.83
CA SER A 145 -3.71 3.12 -14.89
C SER A 145 -4.18 3.85 -13.63
N SER A 146 -3.47 4.88 -13.19
CA SER A 146 -3.86 5.70 -12.03
C SER A 146 -5.09 6.54 -12.32
N LEU A 147 -5.18 7.17 -13.50
CA LEU A 147 -6.37 7.90 -13.92
C LEU A 147 -7.58 6.97 -14.02
N ALA A 148 -7.41 5.79 -14.63
CA ALA A 148 -8.46 4.78 -14.70
C ALA A 148 -8.97 4.36 -13.31
N ALA A 149 -8.05 4.13 -12.36
CA ALA A 149 -8.40 3.80 -10.98
C ALA A 149 -9.15 4.93 -10.26
N LEU A 150 -8.73 6.18 -10.43
CA LEU A 150 -9.38 7.35 -9.84
C LEU A 150 -10.82 7.51 -10.34
N VAL A 151 -11.03 7.44 -11.66
CA VAL A 151 -12.36 7.59 -12.26
C VAL A 151 -13.27 6.42 -11.85
N ALA A 152 -12.78 5.18 -11.91
CA ALA A 152 -13.55 4.02 -11.48
C ALA A 152 -13.91 4.11 -9.98
N ALA A 153 -12.96 4.46 -9.11
CA ALA A 153 -13.21 4.59 -7.68
C ALA A 153 -14.20 5.72 -7.35
N ALA A 154 -14.17 6.84 -8.08
CA ALA A 154 -15.12 7.93 -7.88
C ALA A 154 -16.56 7.54 -8.28
N ILE A 155 -16.74 6.76 -9.35
CA ILE A 155 -18.06 6.41 -9.89
C ILE A 155 -18.66 5.16 -9.23
N ALA A 156 -17.83 4.19 -8.81
CA ALA A 156 -18.28 2.90 -8.31
C ALA A 156 -19.29 2.96 -7.14
N PRO A 157 -19.16 3.85 -6.13
CA PRO A 157 -20.16 3.98 -5.06
C PRO A 157 -21.54 4.35 -5.59
N PHE A 158 -21.63 5.27 -6.55
CA PHE A 158 -22.91 5.68 -7.15
C PHE A 158 -23.58 4.52 -7.90
N ILE A 159 -22.80 3.76 -8.68
CA ILE A 159 -23.29 2.53 -9.31
C ILE A 159 -23.80 1.56 -8.25
N SER A 160 -23.06 1.39 -7.16
CA SER A 160 -23.47 0.50 -6.07
C SER A 160 -24.77 0.93 -5.41
N PHE A 161 -24.99 2.22 -5.15
CA PHE A 161 -26.27 2.69 -4.59
C PHE A 161 -27.47 2.43 -5.50
N ILE A 162 -27.26 2.38 -6.82
CA ILE A 162 -28.31 2.07 -7.80
C ILE A 162 -28.52 0.55 -7.94
N VAL A 163 -27.44 -0.22 -7.99
CA VAL A 163 -27.48 -1.67 -8.24
C VAL A 163 -27.81 -2.47 -6.98
N GLN A 164 -27.39 -1.98 -5.80
CA GLN A 164 -27.49 -2.65 -4.51
C GLN A 164 -28.46 -1.92 -3.57
N ILE A 165 -29.59 -1.42 -4.09
CA ILE A 165 -30.63 -0.71 -3.30
C ILE A 165 -31.03 -1.49 -2.03
N PRO A 166 -31.26 -2.83 -2.07
CA PRO A 166 -31.61 -3.59 -0.88
C PRO A 166 -30.48 -3.72 0.15
N HIS A 167 -29.24 -3.43 -0.23
CA HIS A 167 -28.02 -3.67 0.56
C HIS A 167 -27.22 -2.38 0.80
N PRO A 168 -27.81 -1.34 1.44
CA PRO A 168 -27.18 -0.03 1.59
C PRO A 168 -25.85 -0.06 2.37
N LYS A 169 -25.66 -1.03 3.27
CA LYS A 169 -24.41 -1.20 4.04
C LYS A 169 -23.23 -1.56 3.12
N LEU A 170 -23.46 -2.36 2.08
CA LEU A 170 -22.43 -2.70 1.09
C LEU A 170 -22.03 -1.47 0.27
N SER A 171 -23.02 -0.65 -0.12
CA SER A 171 -22.77 0.61 -0.83
C SER A 171 -22.01 1.63 0.02
N TRP A 172 -22.33 1.75 1.31
CA TRP A 172 -21.55 2.57 2.24
C TRP A 172 -20.13 2.04 2.45
N SER A 173 -19.94 0.73 2.56
CA SER A 173 -18.60 0.13 2.59
C SER A 173 -17.80 0.51 1.34
N LEU A 174 -18.40 0.38 0.15
CA LEU A 174 -17.73 0.74 -1.09
C LEU A 174 -17.41 2.24 -1.15
N PHE A 175 -18.29 3.11 -0.67
CA PHE A 175 -18.01 4.53 -0.55
C PHE A 175 -16.74 4.81 0.27
N PHE A 176 -16.60 4.18 1.45
CA PHE A 176 -15.39 4.35 2.27
C PHE A 176 -14.15 3.71 1.63
N ILE A 177 -14.27 2.54 1.01
CA ILE A 177 -13.19 1.91 0.24
C ILE A 177 -12.73 2.86 -0.88
N SER A 178 -13.65 3.43 -1.64
CA SER A 178 -13.36 4.39 -2.70
C SER A 178 -12.64 5.63 -2.15
N ALA A 179 -13.11 6.20 -1.04
CA ALA A 179 -12.45 7.34 -0.40
C ALA A 179 -11.00 7.00 0.00
N LEU A 180 -10.76 5.81 0.56
CA LEU A 180 -9.41 5.34 0.88
C LEU A 180 -8.55 5.16 -0.37
N VAL A 181 -9.09 4.56 -1.44
CA VAL A 181 -8.37 4.40 -2.72
C VAL A 181 -7.98 5.76 -3.29
N LEU A 182 -8.90 6.73 -3.34
CA LEU A 182 -8.63 8.09 -3.79
C LEU A 182 -7.53 8.76 -2.94
N TYR A 183 -7.62 8.65 -1.61
CA TYR A 183 -6.61 9.15 -0.68
C TYR A 183 -5.22 8.55 -0.95
N ARG A 184 -5.13 7.24 -1.17
CA ARG A 184 -3.86 6.54 -1.48
C ARG A 184 -3.29 6.92 -2.85
N HIS A 185 -4.06 7.59 -3.71
CA HIS A 185 -3.61 8.10 -5.00
C HIS A 185 -3.15 9.56 -4.99
N LYS A 186 -3.05 10.21 -3.82
CA LYS A 186 -2.59 11.63 -3.71
C LYS A 186 -1.35 11.96 -4.55
N ASP A 187 -0.35 11.08 -4.56
CA ASP A 187 0.89 11.31 -5.32
C ASP A 187 0.67 11.13 -6.83
N ASN A 188 -0.24 10.24 -7.25
CA ASN A 188 -0.63 10.14 -8.66
C ASN A 188 -1.42 11.36 -9.11
N ILE A 189 -2.29 11.90 -8.25
CA ILE A 189 -3.05 13.11 -8.56
C ILE A 189 -2.09 14.27 -8.80
N LYS A 190 -1.13 14.48 -7.90
CA LYS A 190 -0.06 15.48 -8.07
C LYS A 190 0.67 15.30 -9.41
N ARG A 191 1.07 14.06 -9.73
CA ARG A 191 1.77 13.77 -10.99
C ARG A 191 0.89 13.91 -12.24
N LEU A 192 -0.41 13.64 -12.14
CA LEU A 192 -1.37 13.84 -13.22
C LEU A 192 -1.53 15.33 -13.52
N MET A 193 -1.67 16.15 -12.48
CA MET A 193 -1.76 17.61 -12.60
C MET A 193 -0.47 18.22 -13.17
N ALA A 194 0.69 17.69 -12.79
CA ALA A 194 1.98 18.09 -13.33
C ALA A 194 2.30 17.50 -14.73
N GLY A 195 1.42 16.66 -15.29
CA GLY A 195 1.65 16.03 -16.60
C GLY A 195 2.72 14.92 -16.63
N ASN A 196 3.36 14.61 -15.51
CA ASN A 196 4.49 13.66 -15.43
C ASN A 196 4.11 12.25 -14.93
N GLU A 197 2.81 11.96 -14.76
CA GLU A 197 2.36 10.63 -14.36
C GLU A 197 2.70 9.56 -15.40
N LEU A 198 3.36 8.48 -14.93
CA LEU A 198 3.82 7.34 -15.73
C LEU A 198 2.68 6.59 -16.41
N GLY A 199 2.90 6.22 -17.67
CA GLY A 199 2.01 5.32 -18.40
C GLY A 199 2.06 3.88 -17.89
N ILE A 200 1.12 3.06 -18.39
CA ILE A 200 1.07 1.63 -18.08
C ILE A 200 2.35 0.93 -18.59
N GLY A 201 3.07 0.25 -17.68
CA GLY A 201 4.27 -0.51 -18.01
C GLY A 201 5.50 0.35 -18.36
N GLN A 202 5.39 1.68 -18.35
CA GLN A 202 6.55 2.55 -18.55
C GLN A 202 7.48 2.45 -17.34
N ALA A 203 8.74 2.09 -17.59
CA ALA A 203 9.79 2.15 -16.59
C ALA A 203 9.91 3.60 -16.08
N ALA A 204 10.12 3.77 -14.78
CA ALA A 204 10.59 5.06 -14.29
C ALA A 204 11.97 5.32 -14.93
N LYS A 205 12.23 6.54 -15.41
CA LYS A 205 13.59 6.89 -15.84
C LYS A 205 14.53 6.61 -14.64
N PRO A 206 15.70 5.98 -14.85
CA PRO A 206 16.71 5.93 -13.82
C PRO A 206 16.98 7.35 -13.34
N LEU A 207 17.08 7.55 -12.02
CA LEU A 207 17.62 8.80 -11.49
C LEU A 207 18.97 9.01 -12.18
N LYS A 208 19.12 10.10 -12.94
CA LYS A 208 20.46 10.58 -13.26
C LYS A 208 21.09 10.95 -11.92
N ASP A 209 22.09 10.18 -11.53
CA ASP A 209 22.99 10.43 -10.40
C ASP A 209 22.32 10.45 -9.02
N GLY A 210 21.88 9.29 -8.51
CA GLY A 210 21.92 8.92 -7.07
C GLY A 210 21.30 9.85 -6.02
N LYS A 211 20.69 10.98 -6.39
CA LYS A 211 20.14 11.99 -5.49
C LYS A 211 18.63 11.97 -5.58
N VAL A 212 18.00 12.07 -4.41
CA VAL A 212 16.56 12.22 -4.25
C VAL A 212 16.12 13.41 -5.08
N GLN A 213 15.27 13.18 -6.08
CA GLN A 213 14.66 14.27 -6.83
C GLN A 213 13.56 14.90 -5.95
N THR A 214 13.96 15.78 -5.03
CA THR A 214 13.06 16.82 -4.56
C THR A 214 12.92 17.81 -5.70
N HIS A 215 11.77 17.78 -6.38
CA HIS A 215 11.42 18.79 -7.37
C HIS A 215 11.21 20.12 -6.65
N ASP A 216 12.27 20.93 -6.55
CA ASP A 216 12.21 22.39 -6.62
C ASP A 216 13.56 23.10 -6.85
N GLU A 217 14.56 22.48 -7.51
CA GLU A 217 15.77 23.24 -7.93
C GLU A 217 15.57 24.02 -9.23
N SER A 218 14.69 23.58 -10.14
CA SER A 218 14.48 24.28 -11.42
C SER A 218 13.56 25.49 -11.31
N LEU A 219 12.91 25.71 -10.17
CA LEU A 219 12.01 26.84 -9.90
C LEU A 219 12.65 27.95 -9.04
N ILE A 220 13.84 27.71 -8.48
CA ILE A 220 14.64 28.71 -7.75
C ILE A 220 15.66 29.40 -8.67
N MET A 221 15.89 28.88 -9.88
CA MET A 221 17.01 29.26 -10.75
C MET A 221 16.68 30.30 -11.84
N GLU A 222 15.60 31.05 -11.71
CA GLU A 222 15.39 32.29 -12.48
C GLU A 222 15.49 33.48 -11.53
N GLY A 223 16.72 33.98 -11.32
CA GLY A 223 16.96 35.28 -10.67
C GLY A 223 18.09 35.35 -9.66
N THR A 224 18.70 34.22 -9.28
CA THR A 224 19.75 34.21 -8.24
C THR A 224 21.13 34.40 -8.86
N SER A 225 21.89 35.39 -8.37
CA SER A 225 23.23 35.71 -8.86
C SER A 225 24.23 34.59 -8.54
N SER A 226 25.27 34.42 -9.35
CA SER A 226 26.28 33.36 -9.17
C SER A 226 26.95 33.38 -7.78
N SER A 227 27.00 34.54 -7.12
CA SER A 227 27.53 34.68 -5.76
C SER A 227 26.58 34.12 -4.68
N GLU A 228 25.27 34.24 -4.86
CA GLU A 228 24.28 33.71 -3.91
C GLU A 228 24.19 32.17 -4.02
N LEU A 229 24.40 31.62 -5.22
CA LEU A 229 24.47 30.18 -5.43
C LEU A 229 25.69 29.53 -4.75
N GLU A 230 26.84 30.21 -4.76
CA GLU A 230 28.02 29.70 -4.05
C GLU A 230 27.85 29.78 -2.53
N ALA A 231 27.22 30.84 -2.01
CA ALA A 231 26.89 30.95 -0.59
C ALA A 231 25.93 29.83 -0.12
N ILE A 232 24.89 29.53 -0.91
CA ILE A 232 23.94 28.44 -0.59
C ILE A 232 24.62 27.06 -0.63
N LYS A 233 25.53 26.83 -1.58
CA LYS A 233 26.31 25.57 -1.63
C LYS A 233 27.22 25.42 -0.43
N GLU A 234 27.86 26.49 0.01
CA GLU A 234 28.73 26.49 1.19
C GLU A 234 27.92 26.25 2.48
N GLU A 235 26.73 26.84 2.59
CA GLU A 235 25.81 26.62 3.70
C GLU A 235 25.24 25.17 3.72
N LEU A 236 24.94 24.60 2.55
CA LEU A 236 24.53 23.20 2.40
C LEU A 236 25.66 22.22 2.74
N ALA A 237 26.91 22.52 2.35
CA ALA A 237 28.06 21.71 2.69
C ALA A 237 28.31 21.68 4.21
N ASN A 238 28.16 22.83 4.88
CA ASN A 238 28.25 22.92 6.33
C ASN A 238 27.07 22.23 7.04
N ALA A 239 25.89 22.17 6.43
CA ALA A 239 24.73 21.46 6.97
C ALA A 239 24.82 19.93 6.80
N GLU A 240 25.42 19.43 5.71
CA GLU A 240 25.65 17.98 5.52
C GLU A 240 26.62 17.41 6.56
N GLU A 241 27.61 18.20 7.02
CA GLU A 241 28.54 17.82 8.08
C GLU A 241 27.86 17.74 9.47
N PHE A 242 26.72 18.41 9.66
CA PHE A 242 25.97 18.44 10.93
C PHE A 242 24.86 17.38 11.04
N ILE A 243 24.40 16.80 9.91
CA ILE A 243 23.21 15.93 9.88
C ILE A 243 23.55 14.45 9.73
N LEU A 244 24.71 14.11 9.18
CA LEU A 244 25.14 12.71 9.06
C LEU A 244 26.00 12.31 10.27
N PRO A 245 25.58 11.31 11.09
CA PRO A 245 26.38 10.86 12.21
C PRO A 245 27.76 10.43 11.70
N THR A 246 28.82 10.90 12.38
CA THR A 246 30.18 10.58 11.96
C THR A 246 30.42 9.08 12.06
N GLN A 247 31.41 8.57 11.33
CA GLN A 247 31.84 7.17 11.49
C GLN A 247 32.14 6.81 12.96
N HIS A 248 32.61 7.78 13.73
CA HIS A 248 32.85 7.62 15.16
C HIS A 248 31.55 7.46 15.97
N ASP A 249 30.50 8.23 15.66
CA ASP A 249 29.18 8.14 16.31
C ASP A 249 28.48 6.80 16.01
N LEU A 250 28.66 6.29 14.79
CA LEU A 250 28.17 4.97 14.38
C LEU A 250 28.87 3.82 15.11
N GLU A 251 30.18 3.90 15.30
CA GLU A 251 30.92 2.88 16.07
C GLU A 251 30.58 2.92 17.56
N ASN A 252 30.47 4.11 18.17
CA ASN A 252 30.03 4.24 19.56
C ASN A 252 28.61 3.68 19.76
N SER A 253 27.69 3.94 18.84
CA SER A 253 26.32 3.40 18.88
C SER A 253 26.30 1.87 18.78
N LYS A 254 27.13 1.28 17.91
CA LYS A 254 27.28 -0.18 17.79
C LYS A 254 27.82 -0.81 19.08
N GLN A 255 28.83 -0.19 19.68
CA GLN A 255 29.41 -0.64 20.94
C GLN A 255 28.36 -0.63 22.06
N GLN A 256 27.60 0.45 22.18
CA GLN A 256 26.58 0.62 23.20
C GLN A 256 25.41 -0.37 23.03
N ILE A 257 25.02 -0.65 21.78
CA ILE A 257 24.04 -1.70 21.47
C ILE A 257 24.58 -3.08 21.87
N LYS A 258 25.85 -3.37 21.59
CA LYS A 258 26.48 -4.64 21.94
C LYS A 258 26.51 -4.86 23.46
N GLU A 259 26.92 -3.86 24.23
CA GLU A 259 26.94 -3.91 25.70
C GLU A 259 25.52 -4.09 26.27
N THR A 260 24.53 -3.41 25.71
CA THR A 260 23.12 -3.56 26.13
C THR A 260 22.61 -4.98 25.87
N VAL A 261 22.94 -5.57 24.71
CA VAL A 261 22.56 -6.94 24.37
C VAL A 261 23.23 -7.96 25.30
N GLU A 262 24.52 -7.79 25.57
CA GLU A 262 25.26 -8.67 26.49
C GLU A 262 24.66 -8.62 27.91
N HIS A 263 24.37 -7.43 28.41
CA HIS A 263 23.72 -7.24 29.71
C HIS A 263 22.33 -7.91 29.77
N VAL A 264 21.48 -7.72 28.75
CA VAL A 264 20.15 -8.35 28.70
C VAL A 264 20.27 -9.88 28.69
N VAL A 265 21.23 -10.44 27.96
CA VAL A 265 21.47 -11.89 27.92
C VAL A 265 21.91 -12.41 29.29
N GLU A 266 22.78 -11.69 29.98
CA GLU A 266 23.27 -12.07 31.32
C GLU A 266 22.15 -12.02 32.37
N THR A 267 21.40 -10.92 32.42
CA THR A 267 20.22 -10.80 33.30
C THR A 267 19.18 -11.89 33.03
N THR A 268 18.97 -12.26 31.76
CA THR A 268 18.03 -13.33 31.41
C THR A 268 18.51 -14.69 31.90
N LYS A 269 19.83 -14.96 31.88
CA LYS A 269 20.40 -16.20 32.42
C LYS A 269 20.27 -16.27 33.93
N GLU A 270 20.53 -15.16 34.64
CA GLU A 270 20.39 -15.08 36.10
C GLU A 270 18.94 -15.33 36.53
N LEU A 271 17.97 -14.67 35.89
CA LEU A 271 16.54 -14.88 36.16
C LEU A 271 16.10 -16.32 35.84
N ALA A 272 16.67 -16.94 34.80
CA ALA A 272 16.37 -18.33 34.47
C ALA A 272 16.97 -19.31 35.50
N GLN A 273 18.14 -19.03 36.06
CA GLN A 273 18.74 -19.82 37.15
C GLN A 273 17.95 -19.67 38.45
N GLU A 274 17.56 -18.45 38.82
CA GLU A 274 16.74 -18.17 40.00
C GLU A 274 15.36 -18.85 39.91
N ALA A 275 14.78 -18.93 38.71
CA ALA A 275 13.53 -19.65 38.47
C ALA A 275 13.66 -21.18 38.58
N VAL A 276 14.85 -21.73 38.32
CA VAL A 276 15.13 -23.18 38.45
C VAL A 276 15.46 -23.56 39.89
N GLU A 277 16.11 -22.69 40.67
CA GLU A 277 16.41 -22.93 42.08
C GLU A 277 15.19 -22.77 43.00
N ASN A 278 14.15 -22.07 42.56
CA ASN A 278 12.89 -21.87 43.31
C ASN A 278 11.78 -22.88 42.99
N VAL A 279 12.10 -24.00 42.30
CA VAL A 279 11.22 -25.15 42.01
C VAL A 279 11.73 -26.39 42.70
#